data_AF-A0A3Q0JJE6-F1
#
_entry.id   AF-A0A3Q0JJE6-F1
#
_cell.length_a   1.000
_cell.length_b   1.000
_cell.length_c   1.000
_cell.angle_alpha   90.00
_cell.angle_beta   90.00
_cell.angle_gamma   90.00
#
_symmetry.space_group_name_H-M   'P 1'
#
loop_
_entity.id
_entity.type
_entity.pdbx_description
1 polymer ?
#
loop_
_entity_poly.entity_id
_entity_poly.type
_entity_poly.pdbx_seq_one_letter_code
_entity_poly.pdbx_strand_id
1 'polypeptide(L)'
;MAKFNDDCDSTEKIVKKLTNLDNISENELRIILTFLDSIVSLKEVCKPDIIIALWEYFHKRLNSNFVLKSMPFAYTLSCLNSNRSVLEVLTHVEQMISSTRIQKNEENSYTLFLRMLGIYLLKYNHEQRIWNQVKGRMYSKFSQNKLSTLSEQGIQHVSNLFILLFYIKGNQELVKIQTFLNSILTIKDKDTISHTAREIVLKTNLTFVLINIRNNVSIDATILSPVLNLVNQNLDNPNGPNYEKLMKIYLQTVMDVIKESDDLTLGQHLLLGAWIRKLLDNSKVSSNVMNIFYNLFTLVLTKLRPYQPVQKDSQMGMYFTCILEFLPNLRTDLNFNPDTMQTMTEFLSALTLFTLSGGVNYKSEATQILNKLVVNSKVNFELKLAYVKCLLSNEDMQSYSLVTFIPNIEKDDGERKIEIFIRSL
;
A
#
# COMPACT_ATOMS: atom_id res chain seq x y z
N MET A 1 -10.62 45.38 -2.21
CA MET A 1 -9.77 44.82 -1.15
C MET A 1 -10.31 45.06 0.26
N ALA A 2 -10.62 46.30 0.69
CA ALA A 2 -11.11 46.58 2.06
C ALA A 2 -12.35 45.76 2.48
N LYS A 3 -13.43 45.78 1.68
CA LYS A 3 -14.66 45.00 1.93
C LYS A 3 -14.45 43.48 1.97
N PHE A 4 -13.46 42.98 1.23
CA PHE A 4 -13.09 41.55 1.22
C PHE A 4 -12.30 41.14 2.47
N ASN A 5 -11.45 42.04 2.99
CA ASN A 5 -10.73 41.82 4.25
C ASN A 5 -11.70 41.83 5.44
N ASP A 6 -12.68 42.73 5.45
CA ASP A 6 -13.72 42.80 6.49
C ASP A 6 -14.57 41.51 6.55
N ASP A 7 -14.88 40.91 5.40
CA ASP A 7 -15.61 39.63 5.31
C ASP A 7 -14.77 38.45 5.84
N CYS A 8 -13.45 38.46 5.61
CA CYS A 8 -12.54 37.43 6.11
C CYS A 8 -12.37 37.53 7.63
N ASP A 9 -12.23 38.76 8.15
CA ASP A 9 -12.18 39.05 9.59
C ASP A 9 -13.47 38.66 10.31
N SER A 10 -14.62 38.90 9.66
CA SER A 10 -15.92 38.47 10.17
C SER A 10 -16.04 36.94 10.19
N THR A 11 -15.56 36.26 9.15
CA THR A 11 -15.54 34.79 9.07
C THR A 11 -14.66 34.20 10.17
N GLU A 12 -13.46 34.74 10.38
CA GLU A 12 -12.52 34.30 11.43
C GLU A 12 -13.14 34.43 12.83
N LYS A 13 -13.78 35.57 13.12
CA LYS A 13 -14.49 35.79 14.40
C LYS A 13 -15.61 34.78 14.62
N ILE A 14 -16.37 34.47 13.57
CA ILE A 14 -17.45 33.47 13.63
C ILE A 14 -16.86 32.09 13.92
N VAL A 15 -15.82 31.67 13.17
CA VAL A 15 -15.17 30.36 13.37
C VAL A 15 -14.62 30.24 14.79
N LYS A 16 -13.91 31.26 15.30
CA LYS A 16 -13.39 31.26 16.67
C LYS A 16 -14.49 31.19 17.73
N LYS A 17 -15.61 31.87 17.53
CA LYS A 17 -16.76 31.76 18.43
C LYS A 17 -17.34 30.36 18.40
N LEU A 18 -17.50 29.77 17.22
CA LEU A 18 -18.06 28.43 17.05
C LEU A 18 -17.15 27.34 17.64
N THR A 19 -15.84 27.41 17.40
CA THR A 19 -14.90 26.41 17.95
C THR A 19 -14.74 26.49 19.47
N ASN A 20 -15.18 27.58 20.09
CA ASN A 20 -15.22 27.74 21.55
C ASN A 20 -16.54 27.26 22.17
N LEU A 21 -17.54 26.87 21.38
CA LEU A 21 -18.77 26.29 21.91
C LEU A 21 -18.52 24.81 22.24
N ASP A 22 -18.67 24.45 23.51
CA ASP A 22 -18.38 23.09 23.98
C ASP A 22 -19.42 22.04 23.55
N ASN A 23 -20.64 22.47 23.19
CA ASN A 23 -21.81 21.61 22.96
C ASN A 23 -22.35 21.59 21.51
N ILE A 24 -21.52 21.87 20.50
CA ILE A 24 -21.98 21.75 19.09
C ILE A 24 -22.13 20.26 18.73
N SER A 25 -23.29 19.89 18.19
CA SER A 25 -23.51 18.54 17.67
C SER A 25 -22.76 18.29 16.36
N GLU A 26 -22.43 17.03 16.07
CA GLU A 26 -21.75 16.66 14.81
C GLU A 26 -22.52 17.14 13.56
N ASN A 27 -23.86 17.08 13.58
CA ASN A 27 -24.70 17.59 12.50
C ASN A 27 -24.53 19.09 12.28
N GLU A 28 -24.62 19.88 13.35
CA GLU A 28 -24.45 21.33 13.27
C GLU A 28 -23.05 21.68 12.79
N LEU A 29 -22.02 20.99 13.31
CA LEU A 29 -20.64 21.22 12.91
C LEU A 29 -20.43 20.91 11.42
N ARG A 30 -20.98 19.82 10.89
CA ARG A 30 -20.90 19.50 9.46
C ARG A 30 -21.57 20.55 8.59
N ILE A 31 -22.76 21.03 8.98
CA ILE A 31 -23.47 22.09 8.25
C ILE A 31 -22.59 23.34 8.20
N ILE A 32 -22.07 23.77 9.36
CA ILE A 32 -21.16 24.91 9.47
C ILE A 32 -19.92 24.73 8.58
N LEU A 33 -19.25 23.58 8.67
CA LEU A 33 -18.03 23.31 7.89
C LEU A 33 -18.31 23.20 6.39
N THR A 34 -19.50 22.74 5.98
CA THR A 34 -19.90 22.72 4.57
C THR A 34 -20.04 24.14 4.01
N PHE A 35 -20.62 25.06 4.80
CA PHE A 35 -20.68 26.47 4.43
C PHE A 35 -19.29 27.11 4.42
N LEU A 36 -18.46 26.82 5.42
CA LEU A 36 -17.09 27.32 5.47
C LEU A 36 -16.23 26.78 4.33
N ASP A 37 -16.34 25.51 3.96
CA ASP A 37 -15.62 24.91 2.82
C ASP A 37 -15.99 25.61 1.52
N SER A 38 -17.27 25.94 1.34
CA SER A 38 -17.72 26.75 0.20
C SER A 38 -17.03 28.11 0.21
N ILE A 39 -16.90 28.76 1.37
CA ILE A 39 -16.20 30.05 1.51
C ILE A 39 -14.68 29.89 1.25
N VAL A 40 -14.03 28.88 1.80
CA VAL A 40 -12.58 28.63 1.64
C VAL A 40 -12.25 28.24 0.19
N SER A 41 -13.10 27.44 -0.44
CA SER A 41 -12.94 26.99 -1.83
C SER A 41 -13.27 28.09 -2.83
N LEU A 42 -14.28 28.94 -2.57
CA LEU A 42 -14.71 30.01 -3.49
C LEU A 42 -13.95 31.33 -3.28
N LYS A 43 -13.44 31.63 -2.08
CA LYS A 43 -12.74 32.90 -1.83
C LYS A 43 -11.24 32.77 -2.10
N GLU A 44 -10.71 33.69 -2.89
CA GLU A 44 -9.29 33.76 -3.26
C GLU A 44 -8.36 34.02 -2.06
N VAL A 45 -8.86 34.43 -0.89
CA VAL A 45 -8.03 34.66 0.30
C VAL A 45 -8.72 34.13 1.56
N CYS A 46 -8.17 33.07 2.14
CA CYS A 46 -8.52 32.58 3.47
C CYS A 46 -7.32 32.84 4.40
N LYS A 47 -7.55 33.36 5.61
CA LYS A 47 -6.49 33.55 6.61
C LYS A 47 -6.11 32.22 7.26
N PRO A 48 -4.81 32.00 7.57
CA PRO A 48 -4.36 30.78 8.24
C PRO A 48 -5.03 30.59 9.61
N ASP A 49 -5.46 31.67 10.26
CA ASP A 49 -6.13 31.65 11.57
C ASP A 49 -7.45 30.85 11.58
N ILE A 50 -8.16 30.78 10.45
CA ILE A 50 -9.38 29.96 10.33
C ILE A 50 -9.02 28.48 10.44
N ILE A 51 -8.02 28.05 9.67
CA ILE A 51 -7.52 26.66 9.67
C ILE A 51 -6.92 26.31 11.03
N ILE A 52 -6.18 27.23 11.65
CA ILE A 52 -5.59 27.05 12.98
C ILE A 52 -6.68 26.92 14.05
N ALA A 53 -7.73 27.75 14.02
CA ALA A 53 -8.84 27.66 14.98
C ALA A 53 -9.58 26.31 14.88
N LEU A 54 -9.78 25.80 13.67
CA LEU A 54 -10.36 24.48 13.45
C LEU A 54 -9.45 23.37 13.95
N TRP A 55 -8.15 23.45 13.68
CA TRP A 55 -7.18 22.52 14.26
C TRP A 55 -7.22 22.54 15.80
N GLU A 56 -7.34 23.72 16.41
CA GLU A 56 -7.48 23.86 17.86
C GLU A 56 -8.74 23.18 18.41
N TYR A 57 -9.82 23.14 17.64
CA TYR A 57 -11.01 22.38 17.97
C TYR A 57 -10.79 20.86 17.87
N PHE A 58 -10.26 20.39 16.74
CA PHE A 58 -10.15 18.97 16.43
C PHE A 58 -9.03 18.25 17.19
N HIS A 59 -7.88 18.89 17.46
CA HIS A 59 -6.78 18.21 18.17
C HIS A 59 -7.16 17.78 19.60
N LYS A 60 -8.04 18.55 20.26
CA LYS A 60 -8.60 18.21 21.58
C LYS A 60 -9.50 16.98 21.51
N ARG A 61 -10.14 16.76 20.36
CA ARG A 61 -11.17 15.74 20.09
C ARG A 61 -10.67 14.62 19.18
N LEU A 62 -9.36 14.42 19.05
CA LEU A 62 -8.80 13.33 18.22
C LEU A 62 -9.28 11.94 18.66
N ASN A 63 -9.64 11.74 19.92
CA ASN A 63 -10.18 10.44 20.35
C ASN A 63 -11.68 10.27 20.09
N SER A 64 -12.35 11.27 19.51
CA SER A 64 -13.78 11.25 19.23
C SER A 64 -14.09 10.56 17.90
N ASN A 65 -15.26 9.91 17.83
CA ASN A 65 -15.66 9.14 16.66
C ASN A 65 -16.30 9.99 15.55
N PHE A 66 -16.68 11.25 15.83
CA PHE A 66 -17.39 12.15 14.88
C PHE A 66 -18.58 11.46 14.19
N VAL A 67 -19.35 10.69 14.95
CA VAL A 67 -20.43 9.83 14.42
C VAL A 67 -21.72 10.62 14.22
N LEU A 68 -22.29 10.44 13.03
CA LEU A 68 -23.64 10.87 12.69
C LEU A 68 -24.66 9.85 13.20
N LYS A 69 -25.54 10.24 14.12
CA LYS A 69 -26.62 9.36 14.61
C LYS A 69 -27.56 8.86 13.50
N SER A 70 -27.61 9.56 12.36
CA SER A 70 -28.48 9.27 11.22
C SER A 70 -27.80 8.47 10.09
N MET A 71 -26.53 8.08 10.23
CA MET A 71 -25.81 7.35 9.18
C MET A 71 -25.53 5.90 9.58
N PRO A 72 -25.60 4.96 8.63
CA PRO A 72 -25.05 3.62 8.83
C PRO A 72 -23.58 3.74 9.26
N PHE A 73 -23.16 2.92 10.24
CA PHE A 73 -21.80 2.91 10.78
C PHE A 73 -20.70 2.81 9.71
N ALA A 74 -21.03 2.27 8.53
CA ALA A 74 -20.18 2.18 7.35
C ALA A 74 -19.67 3.54 6.81
N TYR A 75 -20.45 4.62 6.95
CA TYR A 75 -20.12 5.94 6.37
C TYR A 75 -19.39 6.87 7.34
N THR A 76 -19.32 6.50 8.63
CA THR A 76 -18.54 7.24 9.64
C THR A 76 -17.04 6.90 9.64
N LEU A 77 -16.60 6.08 8.69
CA LEU A 77 -15.31 5.42 8.76
C LEU A 77 -14.20 6.31 8.18
N SER A 78 -13.20 6.55 9.02
CA SER A 78 -11.88 7.09 8.68
C SER A 78 -11.36 6.56 7.34
N CYS A 79 -10.56 7.37 6.62
CA CYS A 79 -9.88 6.94 5.40
C CYS A 79 -9.11 5.62 5.60
N LEU A 80 -8.59 5.40 6.81
CA LEU A 80 -7.82 4.22 7.23
C LEU A 80 -8.68 3.11 7.88
N ASN A 81 -9.97 3.03 7.55
CA ASN A 81 -10.84 1.91 7.90
C ASN A 81 -10.14 0.57 7.62
N SER A 82 -10.34 -0.43 8.49
CA SER A 82 -9.74 -1.76 8.33
C SER A 82 -10.05 -2.39 6.98
N ASN A 83 -11.21 -2.09 6.41
CA ASN A 83 -11.67 -2.70 5.17
C ASN A 83 -11.16 -2.00 3.91
N ARG A 84 -10.64 -0.77 4.00
CA ARG A 84 -10.11 -0.05 2.83
C ARG A 84 -8.69 -0.50 2.50
N SER A 85 -8.42 -0.71 1.22
CA SER A 85 -7.06 -0.92 0.70
C SER A 85 -6.25 0.38 0.77
N VAL A 86 -4.93 0.30 0.68
CA VAL A 86 -4.07 1.50 0.67
C VAL A 86 -4.33 2.35 -0.58
N LEU A 87 -4.60 1.70 -1.72
CA LEU A 87 -4.98 2.38 -2.95
C LEU A 87 -6.30 3.15 -2.82
N GLU A 88 -7.30 2.57 -2.15
CA GLU A 88 -8.57 3.24 -1.87
C GLU A 88 -8.40 4.42 -0.91
N VAL A 89 -7.51 4.30 0.09
CA VAL A 89 -7.16 5.42 0.98
C VAL A 89 -6.60 6.59 0.17
N LEU A 90 -5.63 6.31 -0.71
CA LEU A 90 -5.00 7.34 -1.54
C LEU A 90 -6.02 7.98 -2.51
N THR A 91 -6.80 7.16 -3.21
CA THR A 91 -7.84 7.62 -4.13
C THR A 91 -8.87 8.50 -3.41
N HIS A 92 -9.23 8.15 -2.18
CA HIS A 92 -10.11 8.98 -1.37
C HIS A 92 -9.49 10.34 -1.02
N VAL A 93 -8.21 10.39 -0.66
CA VAL A 93 -7.51 11.68 -0.39
C VAL A 93 -7.45 12.54 -1.65
N GLU A 94 -7.16 11.94 -2.81
CA GLU A 94 -7.16 12.63 -4.10
C GLU A 94 -8.54 13.22 -4.42
N GLN A 95 -9.61 12.43 -4.29
CA GLN A 95 -10.99 12.87 -4.52
C GLN A 95 -11.43 13.95 -3.52
N MET A 96 -11.05 13.79 -2.25
CA MET A 96 -11.36 14.74 -1.18
C MET A 96 -10.81 16.13 -1.50
N ILE A 97 -9.63 16.24 -2.12
CA ILE A 97 -9.00 17.54 -2.38
C ILE A 97 -9.29 18.07 -3.80
N SER A 98 -9.46 17.19 -4.79
CA SER A 98 -9.71 17.58 -6.19
C SER A 98 -11.15 17.94 -6.50
N SER A 99 -12.12 17.43 -5.73
CA SER A 99 -13.53 17.65 -6.01
C SER A 99 -13.94 19.10 -5.77
N THR A 100 -14.61 19.71 -6.75
CA THR A 100 -15.17 21.07 -6.65
C THR A 100 -16.41 21.15 -5.77
N ARG A 101 -16.99 20.00 -5.39
CA ARG A 101 -18.19 19.90 -4.56
C ARG A 101 -18.00 18.85 -3.48
N ILE A 102 -18.37 19.19 -2.25
CA ILE A 102 -18.49 18.23 -1.15
C ILE A 102 -19.48 17.15 -1.55
N GLN A 103 -19.10 15.88 -1.41
CA GLN A 103 -20.05 14.77 -1.40
C GLN A 103 -20.82 14.82 -0.07
N LYS A 104 -21.85 15.68 -0.03
CA LYS A 104 -22.51 16.21 1.19
C LYS A 104 -22.99 15.16 2.20
N ASN A 105 -23.12 13.90 1.79
CA ASN A 105 -23.82 12.90 2.59
C ASN A 105 -22.90 11.90 3.32
N GLU A 106 -21.60 11.84 3.01
CA GLU A 106 -20.74 10.74 3.51
C GLU A 106 -19.58 11.18 4.42
N GLU A 107 -19.23 12.47 4.45
CA GLU A 107 -18.06 12.94 5.20
C GLU A 107 -18.42 13.48 6.58
N ASN A 108 -17.73 13.03 7.63
CA ASN A 108 -17.83 13.61 8.98
C ASN A 108 -17.10 14.97 9.06
N SER A 109 -17.30 15.69 10.17
CA SER A 109 -16.74 17.01 10.42
C SER A 109 -15.21 17.03 10.36
N TYR A 110 -14.55 15.95 10.79
CA TYR A 110 -13.09 15.85 10.71
C TYR A 110 -12.60 15.70 9.27
N THR A 111 -13.27 14.88 8.45
CA THR A 111 -12.97 14.76 7.02
C THR A 111 -13.18 16.09 6.29
N LEU A 112 -14.26 16.82 6.58
CA LEU A 112 -14.49 18.16 6.03
C LEU A 112 -13.38 19.14 6.44
N PHE A 113 -12.89 19.05 7.67
CA PHE A 113 -11.72 19.82 8.09
C PHE A 113 -10.45 19.45 7.32
N LEU A 114 -10.17 18.15 7.15
CA LEU A 114 -9.02 17.69 6.36
C LEU A 114 -9.11 18.16 4.90
N ARG A 115 -10.30 18.12 4.30
CA ARG A 115 -10.55 18.68 2.97
C ARG A 115 -10.18 20.16 2.90
N MET A 116 -10.75 20.99 3.76
CA MET A 116 -10.46 22.43 3.79
C MET A 116 -8.97 22.70 4.02
N LEU A 117 -8.35 21.95 4.93
CA LEU A 117 -6.93 22.03 5.18
C LEU A 117 -6.14 21.70 3.90
N GLY A 118 -6.52 20.63 3.21
CA GLY A 118 -5.86 20.17 1.98
C GLY A 118 -5.94 21.20 0.85
N ILE A 119 -7.14 21.72 0.59
CA ILE A 119 -7.38 22.77 -0.42
C ILE A 119 -6.57 24.02 -0.08
N TYR A 120 -6.61 24.45 1.20
CA TYR A 120 -5.86 25.60 1.68
C TYR A 120 -4.36 25.42 1.45
N LEU A 121 -3.82 24.28 1.86
CA LEU A 121 -2.41 23.96 1.79
C LEU A 121 -1.93 23.83 0.33
N LEU A 122 -2.68 23.15 -0.55
CA LEU A 122 -2.35 23.07 -1.98
C LEU A 122 -2.27 24.45 -2.63
N LYS A 123 -3.22 25.33 -2.30
CA LYS A 123 -3.24 26.70 -2.83
C LYS A 123 -2.01 27.51 -2.44
N TYR A 124 -1.57 27.37 -1.20
CA TYR A 124 -0.38 28.06 -0.67
C TYR A 124 0.88 27.18 -0.70
N ASN A 125 0.94 26.19 -1.59
CA ASN A 125 2.05 25.23 -1.63
C ASN A 125 3.41 25.92 -1.87
N HIS A 126 3.44 27.01 -2.65
CA HIS A 126 4.66 27.76 -2.91
C HIS A 126 5.00 28.79 -1.81
N GLU A 127 4.07 29.07 -0.87
CA GLU A 127 4.26 30.06 0.18
C GLU A 127 4.74 29.41 1.49
N GLN A 128 6.06 29.16 1.56
CA GLN A 128 6.67 28.44 2.67
C GLN A 128 6.37 29.07 4.05
N ARG A 129 6.17 30.38 4.13
CA ARG A 129 5.80 31.08 5.38
C ARG A 129 4.44 30.63 5.90
N ILE A 130 3.41 30.63 5.05
CA ILE A 130 2.05 30.21 5.41
C ILE A 130 2.06 28.73 5.78
N TRP A 131 2.74 27.91 4.97
CA TRP A 131 2.90 26.49 5.22
C TRP A 131 3.53 26.21 6.60
N ASN A 132 4.64 26.89 6.90
CA ASN A 132 5.35 26.74 8.18
C ASN A 132 4.51 27.22 9.37
N GLN A 133 3.71 28.28 9.20
CA GLN A 133 2.82 28.78 10.24
C GLN A 133 1.76 27.74 10.61
N VAL A 134 1.06 27.16 9.62
CA VAL A 134 0.02 26.15 9.85
C VAL A 134 0.62 24.88 10.45
N LYS A 135 1.68 24.33 9.83
CA LYS A 135 2.29 23.08 10.31
C LYS A 135 2.97 23.22 11.68
N GLY A 136 3.57 24.37 11.98
CA GLY A 136 4.17 24.63 13.29
C GLY A 136 3.13 24.60 14.41
N ARG A 137 1.93 25.14 14.14
CA ARG A 137 0.78 25.05 15.06
C ARG A 137 0.24 23.62 15.19
N MET A 138 0.33 22.82 14.14
CA MET A 138 -0.07 21.41 14.20
C MET A 138 0.91 20.55 15.00
N TYR A 139 2.18 20.56 14.61
CA TYR A 139 3.19 19.73 15.24
C TYR A 139 3.45 20.06 16.70
N SER A 140 3.32 21.33 17.11
CA SER A 140 3.46 21.72 18.52
C SER A 140 2.42 21.10 19.47
N LYS A 141 1.33 20.50 18.95
CA LYS A 141 0.31 19.82 19.77
C LYS A 141 0.56 18.33 19.96
N PHE A 142 1.53 17.75 19.25
CA PHE A 142 1.88 16.32 19.36
C PHE A 142 3.06 16.12 20.33
N SER A 143 2.81 16.27 21.63
CA SER A 143 3.79 15.87 22.64
C SER A 143 3.77 14.36 22.86
N GLN A 144 4.83 13.79 23.43
CA GLN A 144 4.88 12.37 23.82
C GLN A 144 3.67 11.98 24.70
N ASN A 145 3.29 12.86 25.64
CA ASN A 145 2.11 12.68 26.49
C ASN A 145 0.81 12.70 25.69
N LYS A 146 0.70 13.54 24.65
CA LYS A 146 -0.50 13.52 23.79
C LYS A 146 -0.58 12.19 23.05
N LEU A 147 0.54 11.71 22.50
CA LEU A 147 0.61 10.48 21.72
C LEU A 147 0.27 9.24 22.57
N SER A 148 0.70 9.19 23.83
CA SER A 148 0.35 8.10 24.75
C SER A 148 -1.14 8.03 25.06
N THR A 149 -1.84 9.17 25.04
CA THR A 149 -3.29 9.23 25.30
C THR A 149 -4.17 8.96 24.08
N LEU A 150 -3.60 8.71 22.90
CA LEU A 150 -4.39 8.48 21.68
C LEU A 150 -5.07 7.10 21.71
N SER A 151 -6.38 7.10 21.51
CA SER A 151 -7.14 5.89 21.21
C SER A 151 -6.80 5.37 19.80
N GLU A 152 -7.30 4.19 19.44
CA GLU A 152 -7.17 3.69 18.06
C GLU A 152 -7.74 4.68 17.05
N GLN A 153 -8.90 5.27 17.37
CA GLN A 153 -9.52 6.32 16.58
C GLN A 153 -8.62 7.56 16.46
N GLY A 154 -7.97 7.96 17.56
CA GLY A 154 -7.01 9.06 17.55
C GLY A 154 -5.82 8.80 16.64
N ILE A 155 -5.29 7.57 16.64
CA ILE A 155 -4.20 7.18 15.74
C ILE A 155 -4.67 7.25 14.28
N GLN A 156 -5.88 6.79 13.97
CA GLN A 156 -6.44 6.90 12.62
C GLN A 156 -6.55 8.35 12.15
N HIS A 157 -7.09 9.24 12.99
CA HIS A 157 -7.26 10.65 12.64
C HIS A 157 -5.92 11.34 12.41
N VAL A 158 -4.95 11.14 13.31
CA VAL A 158 -3.58 11.65 13.14
C VAL A 158 -2.92 11.10 11.87
N SER A 159 -3.14 9.83 11.58
CA SER A 159 -2.60 9.20 10.36
C SER A 159 -3.22 9.77 9.09
N ASN A 160 -4.54 10.01 9.05
CA ASN A 160 -5.20 10.69 7.92
C ASN A 160 -4.64 12.10 7.71
N LEU A 161 -4.42 12.86 8.78
CA LEU A 161 -3.75 14.16 8.71
C LEU A 161 -2.35 14.04 8.10
N PHE A 162 -1.55 13.07 8.55
CA PHE A 162 -0.20 12.87 8.02
C PHE A 162 -0.18 12.42 6.57
N ILE A 163 -1.12 11.57 6.14
CA ILE A 163 -1.31 11.23 4.72
C ILE A 163 -1.61 12.48 3.90
N LEU A 164 -2.53 13.33 4.36
CA LEU A 164 -2.83 14.59 3.68
C LEU A 164 -1.60 15.50 3.56
N LEU A 165 -0.85 15.70 4.66
CA LEU A 165 0.35 16.56 4.65
C LEU A 165 1.43 15.99 3.73
N PHE A 166 1.63 14.67 3.75
CA PHE A 166 2.58 13.98 2.88
C PHE A 166 2.15 14.04 1.42
N TYR A 167 0.86 13.88 1.12
CA TYR A 167 0.33 14.00 -0.24
C TYR A 167 0.67 15.36 -0.87
N ILE A 168 0.63 16.44 -0.07
CA ILE A 168 0.86 17.80 -0.58
C ILE A 168 2.35 18.17 -0.66
N LYS A 169 3.17 17.74 0.28
CA LYS A 169 4.60 18.14 0.39
C LYS A 169 5.62 17.03 0.17
N GLY A 170 5.17 15.80 -0.01
CA GLY A 170 6.00 14.62 -0.17
C GLY A 170 7.05 14.49 0.94
N ASN A 171 8.27 14.20 0.52
CA ASN A 171 9.37 13.83 1.41
C ASN A 171 9.83 14.94 2.37
N GLN A 172 9.40 16.19 2.19
CA GLN A 172 9.74 17.28 3.12
C GLN A 172 9.18 17.08 4.54
N GLU A 173 8.07 16.35 4.68
CA GLU A 173 7.44 16.10 5.98
C GLU A 173 7.73 14.68 6.53
N LEU A 174 8.43 13.84 5.75
CA LEU A 174 8.62 12.41 6.03
C LEU A 174 9.23 12.14 7.40
N VAL A 175 10.38 12.77 7.70
CA VAL A 175 11.14 12.49 8.94
C VAL A 175 10.31 12.79 10.19
N LYS A 176 9.60 13.92 10.20
CA LYS A 176 8.75 14.32 11.34
C LYS A 176 7.61 13.34 11.52
N ILE A 177 6.90 13.03 10.43
CA ILE A 177 5.77 12.10 10.44
C ILE A 177 6.22 10.71 10.91
N GLN A 178 7.30 10.17 10.35
CA GLN A 178 7.84 8.87 10.75
C GLN A 178 8.27 8.85 12.22
N THR A 179 8.86 9.94 12.73
CA THR A 179 9.20 10.05 14.15
C THR A 179 7.94 9.93 15.02
N PHE A 180 6.85 10.60 14.65
CA PHE A 180 5.57 10.48 15.35
C PHE A 180 4.98 9.06 15.25
N LEU A 181 4.94 8.46 14.06
CA LEU A 181 4.41 7.11 13.87
C LEU A 181 5.21 6.05 14.64
N ASN A 182 6.54 6.16 14.64
CA ASN A 182 7.42 5.29 15.42
C ASN A 182 7.18 5.48 16.92
N SER A 183 7.01 6.73 17.39
CA SER A 183 6.71 6.97 18.80
C SER A 183 5.41 6.27 19.25
N ILE A 184 4.36 6.28 18.40
CA ILE A 184 3.09 5.58 18.66
C ILE A 184 3.33 4.08 18.85
N LEU A 185 4.20 3.47 18.04
CA LEU A 185 4.55 2.06 18.14
C LEU A 185 5.40 1.74 19.38
N THR A 186 6.23 2.68 19.86
CA THR A 186 7.10 2.47 21.03
C THR A 186 6.41 2.72 22.37
N ILE A 187 5.44 3.65 22.42
CA ILE A 187 4.77 4.07 23.66
C ILE A 187 3.72 3.06 24.09
N LYS A 188 3.06 2.40 23.14
CA LYS A 188 2.11 1.32 23.44
C LYS A 188 2.95 0.06 23.69
N ASP A 189 2.97 -0.44 24.91
CA ASP A 189 3.88 -1.48 25.41
C ASP A 189 4.08 -2.67 24.47
N LYS A 190 5.29 -3.25 24.50
CA LYS A 190 5.74 -4.39 23.68
C LYS A 190 4.83 -5.64 23.73
N ASP A 191 3.99 -5.79 24.77
CA ASP A 191 3.09 -6.93 24.93
C ASP A 191 1.60 -6.62 24.61
N THR A 192 1.24 -5.35 24.40
CA THR A 192 -0.15 -4.91 24.16
C THR A 192 -0.27 -3.78 23.14
N ILE A 193 0.66 -3.69 22.17
CA ILE A 193 0.43 -2.83 21.01
C ILE A 193 -0.90 -3.24 20.41
N SER A 194 -1.88 -2.32 20.40
CA SER A 194 -3.14 -2.58 19.72
C SER A 194 -2.81 -3.01 18.28
N HIS A 195 -3.23 -4.21 17.96
CA HIS A 195 -3.19 -4.79 16.63
C HIS A 195 -3.63 -3.78 15.55
N THR A 196 -4.64 -2.97 15.86
CA THR A 196 -5.13 -1.88 15.03
C THR A 196 -4.10 -0.77 14.82
N ALA A 197 -3.31 -0.40 15.84
CA ALA A 197 -2.26 0.62 15.70
C ALA A 197 -1.16 0.19 14.72
N ARG A 198 -0.70 -1.07 14.77
CA ARG A 198 0.29 -1.60 13.81
C ARG A 198 -0.25 -1.56 12.39
N GLU A 199 -1.52 -1.94 12.22
CA GLU A 199 -2.19 -1.89 10.94
C GLU A 199 -2.27 -0.46 10.39
N ILE A 200 -2.73 0.50 11.20
CA ILE A 200 -2.86 1.90 10.79
C ILE A 200 -1.49 2.46 10.40
N VAL A 201 -0.45 2.22 11.21
CA VAL A 201 0.90 2.70 10.92
C VAL A 201 1.46 2.06 9.66
N LEU A 202 1.23 0.75 9.45
CA LEU A 202 1.63 0.05 8.22
C LEU A 202 0.93 0.65 6.99
N LYS A 203 -0.40 0.77 7.02
CA LYS A 203 -1.18 1.37 5.92
C LYS A 203 -0.72 2.80 5.62
N THR A 204 -0.43 3.58 6.66
CA THR A 204 0.04 4.98 6.52
C THR A 204 1.37 5.04 5.80
N ASN A 205 2.37 4.27 6.25
CA ASN A 205 3.68 4.25 5.59
C ASN A 205 3.60 3.69 4.16
N LEU A 206 2.78 2.66 3.92
CA LEU A 206 2.53 2.15 2.57
C LEU A 206 1.82 3.17 1.67
N THR A 207 0.98 4.04 2.23
CA THR A 207 0.37 5.14 1.48
C THR A 207 1.45 6.12 1.01
N PHE A 208 2.46 6.41 1.83
CA PHE A 208 3.59 7.25 1.42
C PHE A 208 4.40 6.64 0.28
N VAL A 209 4.57 5.31 0.28
CA VAL A 209 5.22 4.58 -0.83
C VAL A 209 4.42 4.79 -2.12
N LEU A 210 3.11 4.52 -2.10
CA LEU A 210 2.25 4.73 -3.28
C LEU A 210 2.22 6.18 -3.78
N ILE A 211 2.20 7.16 -2.87
CA ILE A 211 2.26 8.58 -3.23
C ILE A 211 3.55 8.90 -4.00
N ASN A 212 4.70 8.40 -3.56
CA ASN A 212 5.96 8.63 -4.29
C ASN A 212 5.94 8.00 -5.67
N ILE A 213 5.47 6.75 -5.77
CA ILE A 213 5.41 6.04 -7.05
C ILE A 213 4.51 6.78 -8.04
N ARG A 214 3.30 7.21 -7.63
CA ARG A 214 2.41 8.00 -8.48
C ARG A 214 2.99 9.34 -8.90
N ASN A 215 3.77 9.97 -8.02
CA ASN A 215 4.44 11.23 -8.30
C ASN A 215 5.76 11.07 -9.08
N ASN A 216 6.07 9.86 -9.57
CA ASN A 216 7.33 9.53 -10.24
C ASN A 216 8.59 9.87 -9.42
N VAL A 217 8.50 9.70 -8.10
CA VAL A 217 9.60 9.88 -7.16
C VAL A 217 10.12 8.52 -6.74
N SER A 218 11.44 8.32 -6.83
CA SER A 218 12.08 7.09 -6.39
C SER A 218 11.86 6.86 -4.89
N ILE A 219 11.51 5.64 -4.53
CA ILE A 219 11.52 5.17 -3.14
C ILE A 219 12.93 4.70 -2.76
N ASP A 220 13.30 4.91 -1.50
CA ASP A 220 14.61 4.56 -0.95
C ASP A 220 14.47 3.93 0.45
N ALA A 221 15.60 3.67 1.11
CA ALA A 221 15.61 3.09 2.45
C ALA A 221 14.94 3.98 3.51
N THR A 222 14.90 5.30 3.32
CA THR A 222 14.33 6.23 4.31
C THR A 222 12.82 6.06 4.41
N ILE A 223 12.13 5.92 3.28
CA ILE A 223 10.70 5.68 3.27
C ILE A 223 10.34 4.22 3.57
N LEU A 224 11.21 3.28 3.20
CA LEU A 224 10.91 1.85 3.31
C LEU A 224 11.26 1.23 4.67
N SER A 225 12.25 1.77 5.39
CA SER A 225 12.70 1.17 6.65
C SER A 225 11.57 0.95 7.68
N PRO A 226 10.60 1.88 7.89
CA PRO A 226 9.51 1.62 8.84
C PRO A 226 8.58 0.51 8.37
N VAL A 227 8.34 0.40 7.06
CA VAL A 227 7.51 -0.66 6.45
C VAL A 227 8.18 -2.01 6.64
N LEU A 228 9.44 -2.13 6.21
CA LEU A 228 10.18 -3.39 6.27
C LEU A 228 10.42 -3.85 7.71
N ASN A 229 10.66 -2.93 8.64
CA ASN A 229 10.78 -3.26 10.07
C ASN A 229 9.48 -3.87 10.62
N LEU A 230 8.32 -3.29 10.29
CA LEU A 230 7.02 -3.82 10.72
C LEU A 230 6.70 -5.18 10.10
N VAL A 231 7.02 -5.37 8.82
CA VAL A 231 6.82 -6.65 8.11
C VAL A 231 7.72 -7.73 8.69
N ASN A 232 9.01 -7.44 8.91
CA ASN A 232 9.94 -8.38 9.51
C ASN A 232 9.53 -8.77 10.94
N GLN A 233 9.15 -7.81 11.78
CA GLN A 233 8.62 -8.10 13.11
C GLN A 233 7.35 -8.97 13.07
N ASN A 234 6.49 -8.77 12.07
CA ASN A 234 5.30 -9.59 11.89
C ASN A 234 5.67 -11.02 11.47
N LEU A 235 6.67 -11.18 10.60
CA LEU A 235 7.19 -12.49 10.17
C LEU A 235 7.88 -13.27 11.28
N ASP A 236 8.54 -12.57 12.21
CA ASP A 236 9.16 -13.19 13.38
C ASP A 236 8.14 -13.73 14.40
N ASN A 237 6.85 -13.34 14.29
CA ASN A 237 5.76 -13.85 15.10
C ASN A 237 4.59 -14.39 14.23
N PRO A 238 4.76 -15.55 13.58
CA PRO A 238 3.79 -16.08 12.63
C PRO A 238 2.49 -16.57 13.28
N ASN A 239 2.47 -16.78 14.60
CA ASN A 239 1.25 -17.12 15.35
C ASN A 239 0.54 -15.88 15.91
N GLY A 240 1.01 -14.67 15.58
CA GLY A 240 0.42 -13.43 16.05
C GLY A 240 -1.00 -13.23 15.50
N PRO A 241 -1.94 -12.64 16.28
CA PRO A 241 -3.35 -12.47 15.87
C PRO A 241 -3.55 -11.70 14.56
N ASN A 242 -2.57 -10.89 14.18
CA ASN A 242 -2.62 -10.00 13.02
C ASN A 242 -1.73 -10.43 11.86
N TYR A 243 -1.08 -11.59 11.95
CA TYR A 243 -0.09 -12.04 10.98
C TYR A 243 -0.64 -11.96 9.56
N GLU A 244 -1.75 -12.66 9.30
CA GLU A 244 -2.38 -12.75 7.99
C GLU A 244 -2.86 -11.38 7.50
N LYS A 245 -3.46 -10.57 8.38
CA LYS A 245 -4.00 -9.26 8.01
C LYS A 245 -2.89 -8.30 7.55
N LEU A 246 -1.80 -8.21 8.31
CA LEU A 246 -0.67 -7.33 7.97
C LEU A 246 0.05 -7.80 6.70
N MET A 247 0.21 -9.12 6.53
CA MET A 247 0.79 -9.67 5.30
C MET A 247 -0.08 -9.39 4.07
N LYS A 248 -1.41 -9.53 4.18
CA LYS A 248 -2.33 -9.17 3.08
C LYS A 248 -2.22 -7.71 2.70
N ILE A 249 -2.24 -6.80 3.68
CA ILE A 249 -2.11 -5.36 3.44
C ILE A 249 -0.79 -5.06 2.72
N TYR A 250 0.31 -5.63 3.21
CA TYR A 250 1.62 -5.43 2.62
C TYR A 250 1.68 -5.95 1.17
N LEU A 251 1.39 -7.23 0.95
CA LEU A 251 1.49 -7.85 -0.37
C LEU A 251 0.54 -7.21 -1.40
N GLN A 252 -0.69 -6.91 -1.00
CA GLN A 252 -1.65 -6.22 -1.86
C GLN A 252 -1.13 -4.84 -2.27
N THR A 253 -0.57 -4.09 -1.31
CA THR A 253 -0.05 -2.75 -1.61
C THR A 253 1.21 -2.80 -2.48
N VAL A 254 2.10 -3.78 -2.27
CA VAL A 254 3.24 -3.99 -3.16
C VAL A 254 2.74 -4.30 -4.58
N MET A 255 1.70 -5.13 -4.72
CA MET A 255 1.10 -5.40 -6.02
C MET A 255 0.51 -4.14 -6.66
N ASP A 256 -0.15 -3.28 -5.88
CA ASP A 256 -0.66 -1.99 -6.37
C ASP A 256 0.48 -1.05 -6.80
N VAL A 257 1.59 -1.00 -6.04
CA VAL A 257 2.81 -0.24 -6.41
C VAL A 257 3.39 -0.72 -7.75
N ILE A 258 3.45 -2.03 -7.97
CA ILE A 258 3.93 -2.61 -9.23
C ILE A 258 2.96 -2.30 -10.38
N LYS A 259 1.65 -2.23 -10.14
CA LYS A 259 0.66 -1.85 -11.16
C LYS A 259 0.81 -0.39 -11.58
N GLU A 260 1.00 0.52 -10.63
CA GLU A 260 1.07 1.97 -10.84
C GLU A 260 2.34 2.46 -11.57
N SER A 261 3.38 1.62 -11.72
CA SER A 261 4.59 1.97 -12.48
C SER A 261 4.78 1.09 -13.71
N ASP A 262 5.01 1.71 -14.86
CA ASP A 262 5.18 1.00 -16.13
C ASP A 262 6.57 0.39 -16.30
N ASP A 263 7.61 1.04 -15.80
CA ASP A 263 9.01 0.74 -16.09
C ASP A 263 9.82 0.17 -14.91
N LEU A 264 9.23 0.14 -13.70
CA LEU A 264 9.84 -0.38 -12.46
C LEU A 264 11.19 0.27 -12.09
N THR A 265 11.40 1.54 -12.47
CA THR A 265 12.68 2.24 -12.30
C THR A 265 12.82 3.03 -10.99
N LEU A 266 11.74 3.17 -10.23
CA LEU A 266 11.62 4.06 -9.07
C LEU A 266 12.01 3.41 -7.74
N GLY A 267 12.86 2.38 -7.74
CA GLY A 267 13.29 1.69 -6.51
C GLY A 267 12.31 0.64 -5.98
N GLN A 268 11.32 0.21 -6.77
CA GLN A 268 10.33 -0.81 -6.37
C GLN A 268 10.98 -2.14 -5.96
N HIS A 269 12.17 -2.46 -6.50
CA HIS A 269 12.91 -3.66 -6.13
C HIS A 269 13.26 -3.72 -4.64
N LEU A 270 13.34 -2.58 -3.95
CA LEU A 270 13.61 -2.51 -2.51
C LEU A 270 12.42 -3.00 -1.66
N LEU A 271 11.22 -3.11 -2.24
CA LEU A 271 10.07 -3.76 -1.60
C LEU A 271 10.20 -5.28 -1.61
N LEU A 272 11.05 -5.84 -2.47
CA LEU A 272 11.34 -7.27 -2.50
C LEU A 272 12.61 -7.52 -1.67
N GLY A 273 12.63 -8.58 -0.85
CA GLY A 273 13.81 -8.86 -0.04
C GLY A 273 13.67 -10.11 0.82
N ALA A 274 14.48 -10.17 1.88
CA ALA A 274 14.63 -11.35 2.74
C ALA A 274 13.33 -11.86 3.39
N TRP A 275 12.29 -11.03 3.45
CA TRP A 275 10.97 -11.42 3.92
C TRP A 275 10.35 -12.54 3.08
N ILE A 276 10.68 -12.63 1.78
CA ILE A 276 10.20 -13.65 0.85
C ILE A 276 10.55 -15.04 1.37
N ARG A 277 11.82 -15.25 1.73
CA ARG A 277 12.29 -16.53 2.26
C ARG A 277 11.58 -16.89 3.56
N LYS A 278 11.47 -15.92 4.49
CA LYS A 278 10.73 -16.13 5.75
C LYS A 278 9.27 -16.51 5.53
N LEU A 279 8.62 -15.91 4.53
CA LEU A 279 7.23 -16.22 4.17
C LEU A 279 7.12 -17.64 3.58
N LEU A 280 7.98 -18.00 2.63
CA LEU A 280 7.97 -19.32 1.98
C LEU A 280 8.36 -20.45 2.95
N ASP A 281 9.25 -20.18 3.90
CA ASP A 281 9.67 -21.13 4.91
C ASP A 281 8.58 -21.39 5.97
N ASN A 282 7.57 -20.52 6.06
CA ASN A 282 6.50 -20.62 7.04
C ASN A 282 5.34 -21.50 6.52
N SER A 283 5.27 -22.73 7.02
CA SER A 283 4.21 -23.69 6.65
C SER A 283 2.79 -23.33 7.11
N LYS A 284 2.63 -22.28 7.93
CA LYS A 284 1.33 -21.84 8.47
C LYS A 284 0.70 -20.68 7.69
N VAL A 285 1.33 -20.23 6.60
CA VAL A 285 0.79 -19.16 5.77
C VAL A 285 -0.51 -19.62 5.11
N SER A 286 -1.57 -18.82 5.22
CA SER A 286 -2.87 -19.17 4.66
C SER A 286 -2.84 -19.18 3.12
N SER A 287 -3.70 -20.01 2.50
CA SER A 287 -3.88 -20.06 1.04
C SER A 287 -4.13 -18.67 0.44
N ASN A 288 -4.86 -17.81 1.16
CA ASN A 288 -5.15 -16.45 0.73
C ASN A 288 -3.91 -15.56 0.61
N VAL A 289 -3.01 -15.62 1.59
CA VAL A 289 -1.75 -14.85 1.56
C VAL A 289 -0.87 -15.37 0.42
N MET A 290 -0.80 -16.70 0.24
CA MET A 290 -0.06 -17.31 -0.86
C MET A 290 -0.63 -16.94 -2.23
N ASN A 291 -1.95 -16.88 -2.39
CA ASN A 291 -2.58 -16.43 -3.64
C ASN A 291 -2.18 -15.00 -4.02
N ILE A 292 -2.16 -14.07 -3.05
CA ILE A 292 -1.71 -12.69 -3.30
C ILE A 292 -0.22 -12.67 -3.65
N PHE A 293 0.59 -13.47 -2.95
CA PHE A 293 2.01 -13.61 -3.24
C PHE A 293 2.24 -14.10 -4.67
N TYR A 294 1.60 -15.19 -5.09
CA TYR A 294 1.75 -15.72 -6.45
C TYR A 294 1.32 -14.69 -7.50
N ASN A 295 0.16 -14.03 -7.31
CA ASN A 295 -0.30 -12.99 -8.22
C ASN A 295 0.66 -11.80 -8.34
N LEU A 296 1.23 -11.36 -7.21
CA LEU A 296 2.25 -10.31 -7.18
C LEU A 296 3.46 -10.70 -8.02
N PHE A 297 4.02 -11.90 -7.81
CA PHE A 297 5.22 -12.31 -8.53
C PHE A 297 4.93 -12.61 -10.01
N THR A 298 3.76 -13.17 -10.35
CA THR A 298 3.30 -13.29 -11.75
C THR A 298 3.31 -11.92 -12.43
N LEU A 299 2.77 -10.89 -11.77
CA LEU A 299 2.74 -9.53 -12.29
C LEU A 299 4.16 -8.97 -12.49
N VAL A 300 5.03 -9.10 -11.47
CA VAL A 300 6.43 -8.63 -11.56
C VAL A 300 7.15 -9.29 -12.73
N LEU A 301 7.08 -10.62 -12.83
CA LEU A 301 7.74 -11.39 -13.90
C LEU A 301 7.21 -11.01 -15.29
N THR A 302 5.89 -10.83 -15.40
CA THR A 302 5.26 -10.42 -16.66
C THR A 302 5.69 -9.02 -17.08
N LYS A 303 5.76 -8.07 -16.14
CA LYS A 303 6.26 -6.71 -16.43
C LYS A 303 7.75 -6.69 -16.76
N LEU A 304 8.55 -7.57 -16.18
CA LEU A 304 10.00 -7.62 -16.46
C LEU A 304 10.34 -8.30 -17.79
N ARG A 305 9.49 -9.22 -18.27
CA ARG A 305 9.73 -10.05 -19.45
C ARG A 305 10.14 -9.28 -20.73
N PRO A 306 9.56 -8.11 -21.07
CA PRO A 306 9.95 -7.37 -22.27
C PRO A 306 11.37 -6.78 -22.19
N TYR A 307 11.93 -6.66 -20.99
CA TYR A 307 13.21 -6.04 -20.76
C TYR A 307 14.33 -7.09 -20.83
N GLN A 308 15.18 -6.99 -21.85
CA GLN A 308 16.44 -7.72 -21.86
C GLN A 308 17.43 -7.07 -20.88
N PRO A 309 18.35 -7.84 -20.25
CA PRO A 309 19.35 -7.33 -19.32
C PRO A 309 20.46 -6.50 -20.02
N VAL A 310 20.07 -5.57 -20.88
CA VAL A 310 20.95 -4.70 -21.66
C VAL A 310 20.63 -3.24 -21.30
N GLN A 311 21.38 -2.74 -20.30
CA GLN A 311 21.60 -1.32 -19.95
C GLN A 311 20.40 -0.50 -19.43
N LYS A 312 20.21 -0.52 -18.10
CA LYS A 312 19.84 0.61 -17.19
C LYS A 312 19.84 0.14 -15.73
N ASP A 313 20.49 0.88 -14.83
CA ASP A 313 20.89 0.43 -13.48
C ASP A 313 19.74 0.08 -12.50
N SER A 314 18.52 0.63 -12.66
CA SER A 314 17.41 0.39 -11.73
C SER A 314 16.51 -0.81 -12.09
N GLN A 315 16.31 -1.09 -13.39
CA GLN A 315 15.59 -2.28 -13.86
C GLN A 315 16.37 -3.57 -13.56
N MET A 316 17.70 -3.48 -13.57
CA MET A 316 18.59 -4.54 -13.11
C MET A 316 18.35 -4.89 -11.64
N GLY A 317 18.01 -3.92 -10.78
CA GLY A 317 17.72 -4.18 -9.37
C GLY A 317 16.55 -5.15 -9.19
N MET A 318 15.44 -4.95 -9.90
CA MET A 318 14.30 -5.85 -9.83
C MET A 318 14.60 -7.22 -10.46
N TYR A 319 15.27 -7.22 -11.62
CA TYR A 319 15.70 -8.43 -12.31
C TYR A 319 16.64 -9.29 -11.44
N PHE A 320 17.66 -8.68 -10.83
CA PHE A 320 18.57 -9.34 -9.91
C PHE A 320 17.87 -9.82 -8.64
N THR A 321 16.97 -9.04 -8.04
CA THR A 321 16.23 -9.53 -6.86
C THR A 321 15.38 -10.75 -7.23
N CYS A 322 14.70 -10.76 -8.37
CA CYS A 322 13.94 -11.93 -8.84
C CYS A 322 14.83 -13.15 -9.16
N ILE A 323 16.04 -12.95 -9.68
CA ILE A 323 16.93 -14.08 -10.03
C ILE A 323 17.79 -14.56 -8.88
N LEU A 324 18.32 -13.66 -8.05
CA LEU A 324 19.28 -13.98 -6.99
C LEU A 324 18.60 -14.31 -5.66
N GLU A 325 17.52 -13.60 -5.31
CA GLU A 325 16.85 -13.80 -4.02
C GLU A 325 15.67 -14.77 -4.12
N PHE A 326 15.02 -14.84 -5.28
CA PHE A 326 13.75 -15.57 -5.39
C PHE A 326 13.91 -16.98 -6.00
N LEU A 327 14.60 -17.11 -7.14
CA LEU A 327 14.83 -18.42 -7.78
C LEU A 327 15.52 -19.45 -6.88
N PRO A 328 16.58 -19.12 -6.12
CA PRO A 328 17.27 -20.10 -5.28
C PRO A 328 16.43 -20.53 -4.06
N ASN A 329 15.48 -19.67 -3.64
CA ASN A 329 14.65 -19.87 -2.45
C ASN A 329 13.28 -20.50 -2.77
N LEU A 330 12.91 -20.70 -4.04
CA LEU A 330 11.78 -21.55 -4.43
C LEU A 330 12.09 -23.00 -4.03
N ARG A 331 11.61 -23.38 -2.84
CA ARG A 331 11.71 -24.75 -2.34
C ARG A 331 11.14 -25.73 -3.37
N THR A 332 11.81 -26.86 -3.51
CA THR A 332 11.39 -28.00 -4.34
C THR A 332 10.12 -28.69 -3.82
N ASP A 333 9.74 -28.39 -2.59
CA ASP A 333 8.55 -28.92 -1.92
C ASP A 333 7.43 -27.88 -1.98
N LEU A 334 6.96 -27.59 -3.20
CA LEU A 334 5.72 -26.84 -3.38
C LEU A 334 4.58 -27.73 -2.88
N ASN A 335 4.24 -27.56 -1.61
CA ASN A 335 3.12 -28.28 -1.01
C ASN A 335 1.86 -27.97 -1.82
N PHE A 336 1.37 -28.99 -2.51
CA PHE A 336 0.16 -28.88 -3.30
C PHE A 336 -1.00 -28.46 -2.41
N ASN A 337 -1.60 -27.32 -2.75
CA ASN A 337 -2.79 -26.82 -2.11
C ASN A 337 -3.81 -26.46 -3.22
N PRO A 338 -4.94 -27.20 -3.31
CA PRO A 338 -5.98 -26.96 -4.31
C PRO A 338 -6.43 -25.49 -4.38
N ASP A 339 -6.52 -24.81 -3.24
CA ASP A 339 -6.99 -23.42 -3.14
C ASP A 339 -6.05 -22.40 -3.82
N THR A 340 -4.81 -22.81 -4.06
CA THR A 340 -3.76 -21.97 -4.67
C THR A 340 -3.26 -22.51 -5.99
N MET A 341 -3.81 -23.64 -6.46
CA MET A 341 -3.28 -24.37 -7.60
C MET A 341 -3.21 -23.49 -8.85
N GLN A 342 -4.27 -22.74 -9.16
CA GLN A 342 -4.33 -21.90 -10.35
C GLN A 342 -3.28 -20.77 -10.31
N THR A 343 -3.27 -19.96 -9.25
CA THR A 343 -2.36 -18.81 -9.12
C THR A 343 -0.90 -19.27 -9.06
N MET A 344 -0.63 -20.38 -8.36
CA MET A 344 0.69 -20.98 -8.31
C MET A 344 1.15 -21.44 -9.70
N THR A 345 0.24 -22.04 -10.47
CA THR A 345 0.52 -22.51 -11.84
C THR A 345 0.85 -21.35 -12.79
N GLU A 346 0.04 -20.29 -12.76
CA GLU A 346 0.27 -19.07 -13.55
C GLU A 346 1.62 -18.44 -13.20
N PHE A 347 1.92 -18.38 -11.90
CA PHE A 347 3.19 -17.89 -11.38
C PHE A 347 4.39 -18.71 -11.85
N LEU A 348 4.36 -20.05 -11.72
CA LEU A 348 5.44 -20.92 -12.17
C LEU A 348 5.64 -20.84 -13.69
N SER A 349 4.55 -20.68 -14.44
CA SER A 349 4.59 -20.52 -15.90
C SER A 349 5.25 -19.19 -16.25
N ALA A 350 4.83 -18.08 -15.63
CA ALA A 350 5.46 -16.77 -15.82
C ALA A 350 6.95 -16.78 -15.47
N LEU A 351 7.35 -17.51 -14.41
CA LEU A 351 8.74 -17.66 -14.02
C LEU A 351 9.58 -18.42 -15.06
N THR A 352 9.00 -19.47 -15.63
CA THR A 352 9.64 -20.26 -16.69
C THR A 352 9.82 -19.42 -17.96
N LEU A 353 8.78 -18.66 -18.34
CA LEU A 353 8.83 -17.78 -19.50
C LEU A 353 9.85 -16.64 -19.31
N PHE A 354 9.87 -16.05 -18.11
CA PHE A 354 10.83 -15.01 -17.75
C PHE A 354 12.27 -15.52 -17.83
N THR A 355 12.57 -16.69 -17.28
CA THR A 355 13.91 -17.29 -17.34
C THR A 355 14.33 -17.66 -18.77
N LEU A 356 13.40 -18.12 -19.62
CA LEU A 356 13.65 -18.35 -21.04
C LEU A 356 13.91 -17.06 -21.83
N SER A 357 13.20 -15.97 -21.50
CA SER A 357 13.37 -14.65 -22.15
C SER A 357 14.69 -13.97 -21.79
N GLY A 358 15.32 -14.33 -20.66
CA GLY A 358 16.62 -13.81 -20.20
C GLY A 358 17.83 -14.19 -21.06
N GLY A 359 17.62 -14.96 -22.13
CA GLY A 359 18.67 -15.38 -23.06
C GLY A 359 19.48 -16.59 -22.57
N VAL A 360 20.62 -16.85 -23.23
CA VAL A 360 21.42 -18.08 -23.03
C VAL A 360 21.90 -18.26 -21.58
N ASN A 361 22.12 -17.17 -20.84
CA ASN A 361 22.67 -17.19 -19.49
C ASN A 361 21.74 -17.82 -18.44
N TYR A 362 20.43 -17.93 -18.71
CA TYR A 362 19.45 -18.42 -17.74
C TYR A 362 18.62 -19.61 -18.24
N LYS A 363 18.99 -20.18 -19.40
CA LYS A 363 18.34 -21.39 -19.94
C LYS A 363 18.53 -22.60 -19.03
N SER A 364 19.65 -22.70 -18.32
CA SER A 364 19.91 -23.76 -17.35
C SER A 364 18.91 -23.75 -16.21
N GLU A 365 18.58 -22.57 -15.69
CA GLU A 365 17.66 -22.33 -14.58
C GLU A 365 16.22 -22.63 -15.01
N ALA A 366 15.82 -22.17 -16.21
CA ALA A 366 14.54 -22.53 -16.82
C ALA A 366 14.38 -24.05 -16.94
N THR A 367 15.44 -24.73 -17.41
CA THR A 367 15.47 -26.19 -17.56
C THR A 367 15.41 -26.90 -16.20
N GLN A 368 16.07 -26.35 -15.17
CA GLN A 368 15.98 -26.88 -13.80
C GLN A 368 14.56 -26.74 -13.22
N ILE A 369 13.87 -25.62 -13.46
CA ILE A 369 12.48 -25.43 -13.04
C ILE A 369 11.58 -26.44 -13.74
N LEU A 370 11.69 -26.55 -15.07
CA LEU A 370 10.93 -27.52 -15.88
C LEU A 370 11.16 -28.96 -15.39
N ASN A 371 12.42 -29.36 -15.20
CA ASN A 371 12.75 -30.69 -14.70
C ASN A 371 12.19 -30.94 -13.29
N LYS A 372 12.29 -29.95 -12.39
CA LYS A 372 11.77 -30.06 -11.03
C LYS A 372 10.24 -30.16 -10.98
N LEU A 373 9.51 -29.54 -11.91
CA LEU A 373 8.04 -29.51 -11.89
C LEU A 373 7.45 -30.68 -12.69
N VAL A 374 7.98 -30.95 -13.88
CA VAL A 374 7.42 -31.93 -14.82
C VAL A 374 7.94 -33.34 -14.54
N VAL A 375 9.24 -33.49 -14.27
CA VAL A 375 9.92 -34.80 -14.14
C VAL A 375 9.93 -35.33 -12.71
N ASN A 376 9.71 -34.48 -11.69
CA ASN A 376 9.70 -34.93 -10.30
C ASN A 376 8.43 -35.72 -9.98
N SER A 377 8.56 -37.01 -9.65
CA SER A 377 7.45 -37.90 -9.32
C SER A 377 6.66 -37.50 -8.06
N LYS A 378 7.25 -36.66 -7.18
CA LYS A 378 6.58 -36.15 -5.97
C LYS A 378 5.59 -35.01 -6.25
N VAL A 379 5.63 -34.42 -7.45
CA VAL A 379 4.75 -33.31 -7.81
C VAL A 379 3.40 -33.86 -8.25
N ASN A 380 2.32 -33.28 -7.70
CA ASN A 380 0.94 -33.69 -8.01
C ASN A 380 0.66 -33.60 -9.53
N PHE A 381 0.04 -34.64 -10.10
CA PHE A 381 -0.24 -34.74 -11.53
C PHE A 381 -1.13 -33.61 -12.07
N GLU A 382 -2.15 -33.17 -11.31
CA GLU A 382 -3.04 -32.08 -11.72
C GLU A 382 -2.27 -30.76 -11.84
N LEU A 383 -1.34 -30.51 -10.90
CA LEU A 383 -0.45 -29.36 -10.95
C LEU A 383 0.47 -29.42 -12.19
N LYS A 384 1.05 -30.59 -12.49
CA LYS A 384 1.87 -30.77 -13.70
C LYS A 384 1.07 -30.44 -14.96
N LEU A 385 -0.15 -30.97 -15.07
CA LEU A 385 -1.02 -30.76 -16.22
C LEU A 385 -1.44 -29.29 -16.36
N ALA A 386 -1.82 -28.66 -15.25
CA ALA A 386 -2.19 -27.24 -15.24
C ALA A 386 -1.02 -26.36 -15.69
N TYR A 387 0.18 -26.64 -15.19
CA TYR A 387 1.42 -25.92 -15.53
C TYR A 387 1.75 -26.04 -17.01
N VAL A 388 1.78 -27.27 -17.55
CA VAL A 388 2.04 -27.48 -18.98
C VAL A 388 1.01 -26.77 -19.86
N LYS A 389 -0.28 -26.81 -19.50
CA LYS A 389 -1.34 -26.09 -20.22
C LYS A 389 -1.12 -24.57 -20.20
N CYS A 390 -0.80 -24.00 -19.04
CA CYS A 390 -0.58 -22.57 -18.89
C CYS A 390 0.65 -22.11 -19.69
N LEU A 391 1.73 -22.88 -19.64
CA LEU A 391 2.95 -22.65 -20.41
C LEU A 391 2.69 -22.67 -21.93
N LEU A 392 1.96 -23.68 -22.42
CA LEU A 392 1.61 -23.86 -23.83
C LEU A 392 0.62 -22.82 -24.38
N SER A 393 -0.19 -22.23 -23.50
CA SER A 393 -1.10 -21.15 -23.87
C SER A 393 -0.37 -19.84 -24.25
N ASN A 394 0.93 -19.75 -23.98
CA ASN A 394 1.73 -18.57 -24.30
C ASN A 394 2.35 -18.68 -25.70
N GLU A 395 2.08 -17.70 -26.57
CA GLU A 395 2.55 -17.68 -27.97
C GLU A 395 4.07 -17.82 -28.10
N ASP A 396 4.83 -17.18 -27.21
CA ASP A 396 6.30 -17.28 -27.22
C ASP A 396 6.79 -18.72 -27.04
N MET A 397 6.06 -19.58 -26.30
CA MET A 397 6.43 -20.99 -26.13
C MET A 397 6.15 -21.83 -27.37
N GLN A 398 5.29 -21.38 -28.28
CA GLN A 398 5.12 -22.05 -29.57
C GLN A 398 6.40 -21.90 -30.43
N SER A 399 7.20 -20.87 -30.17
CA SER A 399 8.50 -20.65 -30.83
C SER A 399 9.66 -21.45 -30.20
N TYR A 400 9.56 -21.81 -28.91
CA TYR A 400 10.52 -22.68 -28.22
C TYR A 400 10.05 -24.13 -28.33
N SER A 401 10.72 -24.97 -29.12
CA SER A 401 10.38 -26.40 -29.19
C SER A 401 10.49 -27.06 -27.81
N LEU A 402 9.37 -27.23 -27.10
CA LEU A 402 9.29 -27.84 -25.77
C LEU A 402 9.93 -29.23 -25.73
N VAL A 403 9.88 -29.94 -26.86
CA VAL A 403 10.51 -31.25 -27.08
C VAL A 403 12.02 -31.21 -26.85
N THR A 404 12.68 -30.07 -27.06
CA THR A 404 14.13 -29.92 -26.80
C THR A 404 14.47 -29.63 -25.33
N PHE A 405 13.51 -29.17 -24.53
CA PHE A 405 13.72 -28.77 -23.13
C PHE A 405 13.25 -29.81 -22.11
N ILE A 406 12.40 -30.76 -22.52
CA ILE A 406 11.94 -31.86 -21.68
C ILE A 406 12.88 -33.06 -21.93
N PRO A 407 13.82 -33.39 -21.02
CA PRO A 407 14.59 -34.61 -21.16
C PRO A 407 13.65 -35.81 -21.09
N ASN A 408 13.91 -36.84 -21.90
CA ASN A 408 13.15 -38.08 -22.01
C ASN A 408 12.48 -38.46 -20.68
N ILE A 409 11.16 -38.28 -20.63
CA ILE A 409 10.33 -38.62 -19.47
C ILE A 409 10.29 -40.15 -19.41
N GLU A 410 11.27 -40.77 -18.76
CA GLU A 410 11.29 -42.22 -18.55
C GLU A 410 10.63 -42.60 -17.22
N LYS A 411 9.50 -43.32 -17.39
CA LYS A 411 8.94 -44.34 -16.48
C LYS A 411 8.14 -43.85 -15.27
N ASP A 412 6.96 -43.28 -15.53
CA ASP A 412 5.75 -43.59 -14.76
C ASP A 412 4.46 -43.35 -15.58
N ASP A 413 3.34 -44.01 -15.23
CA ASP A 413 2.11 -44.03 -16.06
C ASP A 413 1.41 -42.66 -16.17
N GLY A 414 1.59 -41.77 -15.19
CA GLY A 414 1.16 -40.37 -15.26
C GLY A 414 2.05 -39.51 -16.17
N GLU A 415 3.32 -39.86 -16.25
CA GLU A 415 4.34 -39.15 -17.01
C GLU A 415 4.23 -39.42 -18.53
N ARG A 416 3.84 -40.64 -18.90
CA ARG A 416 3.39 -40.97 -20.28
C ARG A 416 2.19 -40.15 -20.74
N LYS A 417 1.23 -39.84 -19.86
CA LYS A 417 0.05 -39.04 -20.23
C LYS A 417 0.42 -37.59 -20.56
N ILE A 418 1.42 -37.04 -19.88
CA ILE A 418 1.95 -35.69 -20.16
C ILE A 418 2.74 -35.72 -21.47
N GLU A 419 3.60 -36.71 -21.69
CA GLU A 419 4.32 -36.88 -22.96
C GLU A 419 3.36 -37.06 -24.15
N ILE A 420 2.32 -37.89 -24.00
CA ILE A 420 1.26 -38.07 -25.01
C ILE A 420 0.48 -36.78 -25.23
N PHE A 421 0.11 -36.06 -24.16
CA PHE A 421 -0.60 -34.77 -24.26
C PHE A 421 0.25 -33.72 -24.99
N ILE A 422 1.53 -33.60 -24.64
CA ILE A 422 2.48 -32.67 -25.27
C ILE A 422 2.77 -33.05 -26.72
N ARG A 423 2.82 -34.35 -27.07
CA ARG A 423 3.01 -34.83 -28.45
C ARG A 423 1.72 -34.81 -29.30
N SER A 424 0.56 -34.67 -28.67
CA SER A 424 -0.75 -34.59 -29.35
C SER A 424 -1.21 -33.17 -29.68
N LEU A 425 -0.50 -32.17 -29.14
CA LEU A 425 -0.57 -30.76 -29.51
C LEU A 425 0.51 -30.46 -30.54
#